data_AF-A0A2A4N4H7-F1
#
_entry.id   AF-A0A2A4N4H7-F1
#
_cell.length_a   1.000
_cell.length_b   1.000
_cell.length_c   1.000
_cell.angle_alpha   90.00
_cell.angle_beta   90.00
_cell.angle_gamma   90.00
#
_symmetry.space_group_name_H-M   'P 1'
#
loop_
_entity.id
_entity.type
_entity.pdbx_description
1 polymer ?
#
loop_
_entity_poly.entity_id
_entity_poly.type
_entity_poly.pdbx_seq_one_letter_code
_entity_poly.pdbx_strand_id
1 'polypeptide(L)'
;MDIPFEPLLQAGIGGFMLNMMNLYQESKIPKADRVPKDALYWVFFVFWPLAGAFLAYIYLSSGYIINGWLAFTTGLTVPTTIQAVIDKGVNSPIPISADDMVEEY
;
A
#
# COMPACT_ATOMS: atom_id res chain seq x y z
N MET A 1 3.00 13.28 24.71
CA MET A 1 1.99 13.47 23.65
C MET A 1 1.21 12.18 23.60
N ASP A 2 -0.04 12.20 24.05
CA ASP A 2 -0.87 11.00 24.04
C ASP A 2 -1.36 10.77 22.62
N ILE A 3 -0.85 9.72 21.99
CA ILE A 3 -1.24 9.36 20.63
C ILE A 3 -2.61 8.67 20.72
N PRO A 4 -3.66 9.23 20.10
CA PRO A 4 -4.98 8.61 20.16
C PRO A 4 -4.91 7.23 19.50
N PHE A 5 -5.40 6.22 20.23
CA PHE A 5 -5.35 4.83 19.78
C PHE A 5 -6.39 4.53 18.69
N GLU A 6 -7.53 5.24 18.69
CA GLU A 6 -8.63 4.94 17.75
C GLU A 6 -8.24 5.17 16.29
N PRO A 7 -7.57 6.29 15.91
CA PRO A 7 -7.13 6.52 14.53
C PRO A 7 -6.10 5.50 14.05
N LEU A 8 -5.20 5.03 14.93
CA LEU A 8 -4.22 3.98 14.61
C LEU A 8 -4.93 2.68 14.24
N LEU A 9 -5.92 2.28 15.04
CA LEU A 9 -6.70 1.09 14.81
C LEU A 9 -7.54 1.22 13.52
N GLN A 10 -8.15 2.37 13.28
CA GLN A 10 -8.94 2.62 12.06
C GLN A 10 -8.09 2.62 10.80
N ALA A 11 -6.87 3.17 10.84
CA ALA A 11 -5.92 3.08 9.74
C ALA A 11 -5.43 1.65 9.50
N GLY A 12 -5.19 0.88 10.57
CA GLY A 12 -4.88 -0.54 10.46
C GLY A 12 -6.02 -1.36 9.84
N ILE A 13 -7.27 -1.08 10.21
CA ILE A 13 -8.46 -1.68 9.59
C ILE A 13 -8.56 -1.30 8.12
N GLY A 14 -8.27 -0.04 7.76
CA GLY A 14 -8.22 0.39 6.37
C GLY A 14 -7.21 -0.42 5.54
N GLY A 15 -5.98 -0.57 6.04
CA GLY A 15 -4.95 -1.39 5.39
C GLY A 15 -5.31 -2.87 5.30
N PHE A 16 -6.02 -3.40 6.31
CA PHE A 16 -6.54 -4.77 6.30
C PHE A 16 -7.66 -5.01 5.29
N MET A 17 -8.54 -4.02 5.11
CA MET A 17 -9.71 -4.16 4.24
C MET A 17 -9.32 -4.40 2.77
N LEU A 18 -8.16 -3.89 2.35
CA LEU A 18 -7.63 -4.13 1.02
C LEU A 18 -7.20 -5.59 0.82
N ASN A 19 -6.57 -6.20 1.82
CA ASN A 19 -6.26 -7.63 1.81
C ASN A 19 -7.53 -8.49 1.78
N MET A 20 -8.58 -8.08 2.50
CA MET A 20 -9.87 -8.74 2.46
C MET A 20 -10.52 -8.66 1.08
N MET A 21 -10.40 -7.52 0.40
CA MET A 21 -10.93 -7.34 -0.94
C MET A 21 -10.20 -8.24 -1.96
N ASN A 22 -8.87 -8.34 -1.85
CA ASN A 22 -8.07 -9.24 -2.69
C ASN A 22 -8.46 -10.71 -2.45
N LEU A 23 -8.61 -11.12 -1.18
CA LEU A 23 -9.04 -12.47 -0.83
C LEU A 23 -10.46 -12.78 -1.33
N TYR A 24 -11.35 -11.80 -1.28
CA TYR A 24 -12.71 -11.92 -1.80
C TYR A 24 -12.73 -12.08 -3.32
N GLN A 25 -11.93 -11.32 -4.06
CA GLN A 25 -11.80 -11.48 -5.50
C GLN A 25 -11.25 -12.87 -5.85
N GLU A 26 -10.23 -13.32 -5.13
CA GLU A 26 -9.62 -14.63 -5.32
C GLU A 26 -10.57 -15.79 -4.97
N SER A 27 -11.51 -15.59 -4.04
CA SER A 27 -12.54 -16.58 -3.71
C SER A 27 -13.44 -16.95 -4.90
N LYS A 28 -13.59 -16.03 -5.87
CA LYS A 28 -14.39 -16.22 -7.09
C LYS A 28 -13.66 -17.00 -8.18
N ILE A 29 -12.34 -17.20 -8.04
CA ILE A 29 -11.51 -17.92 -9.00
C ILE A 29 -11.64 -19.45 -8.73
N PRO A 30 -11.79 -20.30 -9.77
CA PRO A 30 -11.77 -21.75 -9.64
C PRO A 30 -10.49 -22.24 -8.92
N LYS A 31 -10.59 -23.27 -8.08
CA LYS A 31 -9.48 -23.73 -7.23
C LYS A 31 -8.18 -24.05 -7.99
N ALA A 32 -8.30 -24.48 -9.25
CA ALA A 32 -7.17 -24.83 -10.11
C ALA A 32 -6.35 -23.61 -10.56
N ASP A 33 -6.96 -22.42 -10.61
CA ASP A 33 -6.34 -21.18 -11.10
C ASP A 33 -5.98 -20.21 -9.97
N ARG A 34 -6.11 -20.63 -8.71
CA ARG A 34 -5.79 -19.79 -7.55
C ARG A 34 -4.29 -19.68 -7.37
N VAL A 35 -3.81 -18.50 -6.98
CA VAL A 35 -2.42 -18.31 -6.62
C VAL A 35 -2.17 -19.09 -5.32
N PRO A 36 -1.08 -19.88 -5.22
CA PRO A 36 -0.73 -20.54 -3.98
C PRO A 36 -0.48 -19.50 -2.88
N LYS A 37 -1.12 -19.69 -1.73
CA LYS A 37 -0.96 -18.82 -0.56
C LYS A 37 0.36 -19.14 0.15
N ASP A 38 1.45 -18.70 -0.45
CA ASP A 38 2.79 -18.94 0.08
C ASP A 38 3.08 -18.07 1.31
N ALA A 39 4.20 -18.33 2.00
CA ALA A 39 4.60 -17.55 3.17
C ALA A 39 4.63 -16.03 2.89
N LEU A 40 5.00 -15.64 1.67
CA LEU A 40 5.02 -14.24 1.22
C LEU A 40 3.62 -13.59 1.27
N TYR A 41 2.57 -14.34 0.93
CA TYR A 41 1.19 -13.88 1.04
C TYR A 41 0.85 -13.46 2.47
N TRP A 42 1.21 -14.28 3.46
CA TRP A 42 0.96 -14.01 4.87
C TRP A 42 1.77 -12.82 5.39
N VAL A 43 3.00 -12.64 4.91
CA VAL A 43 3.81 -11.46 5.22
C VAL A 43 3.09 -10.19 4.75
N PHE A 44 2.66 -10.13 3.48
CA PHE A 44 1.92 -8.97 2.98
C PHE A 44 0.56 -8.78 3.66
N PHE A 45 -0.10 -9.89 4.04
CA PHE A 45 -1.39 -9.87 4.72
C PHE A 45 -1.34 -9.14 6.07
N VAL A 46 -0.23 -9.30 6.82
CA VAL A 46 0.01 -8.62 8.10
C VAL A 46 0.71 -7.27 7.91
N PHE A 47 1.55 -7.16 6.88
CA PHE A 47 2.31 -5.93 6.59
C PHE A 47 1.39 -4.74 6.28
N TRP A 48 0.36 -4.90 5.44
CA TRP A 48 -0.49 -3.77 5.05
C TRP A 48 -1.27 -3.11 6.20
N PRO A 49 -1.90 -3.86 7.13
CA PRO A 49 -2.47 -3.28 8.35
C PRO A 49 -1.45 -2.50 9.18
N LEU A 50 -0.24 -3.05 9.34
CA LEU A 50 0.84 -2.39 10.08
C LEU A 50 1.32 -1.12 9.37
N ALA A 51 1.45 -1.15 8.05
CA ALA A 51 1.82 0.00 7.24
C ALA A 51 0.78 1.13 7.34
N GLY A 52 -0.52 0.78 7.31
CA GLY A 52 -1.61 1.75 7.51
C GLY A 52 -1.57 2.40 8.89
N ALA A 53 -1.44 1.59 9.95
CA ALA A 53 -1.30 2.08 11.33
C ALA A 53 -0.02 2.93 11.51
N PHE A 54 1.10 2.51 10.92
CA PHE A 54 2.36 3.25 10.95
C PHE A 54 2.26 4.61 10.26
N LEU A 55 1.55 4.69 9.14
CA LEU A 55 1.36 5.99 8.48
C LEU A 55 0.50 6.93 9.35
N ALA A 56 -0.57 6.43 9.96
CA ALA A 56 -1.36 7.21 10.91
C ALA A 56 -0.51 7.67 12.12
N TYR A 57 0.39 6.81 12.61
CA TYR A 57 1.36 7.19 13.64
C TYR A 57 2.25 8.37 13.20
N ILE A 58 2.77 8.37 11.97
CA ILE A 58 3.59 9.47 11.45
C ILE A 58 2.80 10.78 11.45
N TYR A 59 1.56 10.77 10.96
CA TYR A 59 0.70 11.95 10.96
C TYR A 59 0.43 12.48 12.38
N LEU A 60 0.10 11.60 13.33
CA LEU A 60 -0.13 11.98 14.73
C LEU A 60 1.15 12.54 15.38
N SER A 61 2.30 11.92 15.12
CA SER A 61 3.61 12.37 15.63
C SER A 61 4.04 13.73 15.07
N SER A 62 3.54 14.08 13.89
CA SER A 62 3.77 15.38 13.25
C SER A 62 2.83 16.48 13.76
N GLY A 63 1.97 16.17 14.74
CA GLY A 63 1.02 17.12 15.34
C GLY A 63 -0.29 17.30 14.57
N TYR A 64 -0.55 16.47 13.54
CA TYR A 64 -1.84 16.50 12.84
C TYR A 64 -2.91 15.80 13.66
N ILE A 65 -4.09 16.42 13.74
CA ILE A 65 -5.29 15.78 14.28
C ILE A 65 -5.98 15.05 13.13
N ILE A 66 -5.91 13.72 13.15
CA ILE A 66 -6.53 12.88 12.14
C ILE A 66 -7.86 12.37 12.68
N ASN A 67 -8.94 12.72 12.00
CA ASN A 67 -10.26 12.16 12.31
C ASN A 67 -10.31 10.70 11.87
N GLY A 68 -11.14 9.89 12.53
CA GLY A 68 -11.11 8.45 12.30
C GLY A 68 -11.42 7.98 10.88
N TRP A 69 -12.32 8.70 10.19
CA TRP A 69 -12.58 8.46 8.78
C TRP A 69 -11.37 8.73 7.89
N LEU A 70 -10.63 9.81 8.17
CA LEU A 70 -9.42 10.16 7.46
C LEU A 70 -8.31 9.14 7.71
N ALA A 71 -8.18 8.64 8.94
CA ALA A 71 -7.22 7.60 9.27
C ALA A 71 -7.54 6.28 8.52
N PHE A 72 -8.81 5.90 8.47
CA PHE A 72 -9.27 4.73 7.72
C PHE A 72 -9.00 4.84 6.22
N THR A 73 -9.37 5.96 5.57
CA THR A 73 -9.12 6.15 4.13
C THR A 73 -7.64 6.24 3.82
N THR A 74 -6.83 6.82 4.72
CA THR A 74 -5.36 6.82 4.61
C THR A 74 -4.82 5.38 4.63
N GLY A 75 -5.28 4.54 5.57
CA GLY A 75 -4.90 3.13 5.61
C GLY A 75 -5.30 2.35 4.36
N LEU A 76 -6.46 2.66 3.78
CA LEU A 76 -6.96 2.05 2.53
C LEU A 76 -6.12 2.41 1.30
N THR A 77 -5.61 3.65 1.20
CA THR A 77 -4.93 4.14 -0.01
C THR A 77 -3.43 3.83 -0.04
N VAL A 78 -2.81 3.53 1.11
CA VAL A 78 -1.38 3.21 1.18
C VAL A 78 -0.96 2.06 0.26
N PRO A 79 -1.63 0.89 0.27
CA PRO A 79 -1.21 -0.22 -0.56
C PRO A 79 -1.30 0.09 -2.06
N THR A 80 -2.38 0.73 -2.48
CA THR A 80 -2.63 1.05 -3.90
C THR A 80 -1.72 2.17 -4.39
N THR A 81 -1.41 3.14 -3.53
CA THR A 81 -0.46 4.21 -3.86
C THR A 81 0.95 3.64 -4.04
N ILE A 82 1.39 2.77 -3.13
CA ILE A 82 2.70 2.12 -3.24
C ILE A 82 2.77 1.25 -4.51
N GLN A 83 1.73 0.45 -4.78
CA GLN A 83 1.63 -0.34 -6.02
C GLN A 83 1.73 0.57 -7.25
N ALA A 84 0.97 1.66 -7.31
CA ALA A 84 1.00 2.59 -8.45
C ALA A 84 2.36 3.26 -8.63
N VAL A 85 3.07 3.58 -7.55
CA VAL A 85 4.44 4.14 -7.61
C VAL A 85 5.42 3.11 -8.14
N ILE A 86 5.37 1.87 -7.64
CA ILE A 86 6.22 0.77 -8.12
C ILE A 86 5.95 0.50 -9.60
N ASP A 87 4.68 0.38 -9.99
CA ASP A 87 4.29 0.10 -11.38
C ASP A 87 4.78 1.19 -12.33
N LYS A 88 4.66 2.46 -11.94
CA LYS A 88 5.21 3.57 -12.74
C LYS A 88 6.74 3.59 -12.73
N GLY A 89 7.38 3.32 -11.59
CA GLY A 89 8.84 3.31 -11.50
C GLY A 89 9.49 2.20 -12.32
N VAL A 90 8.86 1.01 -12.36
CA VAL A 90 9.35 -0.14 -13.13
C VAL A 90 9.07 0.01 -14.64
N ASN A 91 7.92 0.59 -15.01
CA ASN A 91 7.49 0.70 -16.40
C ASN A 91 7.75 2.08 -17.04
N SER A 92 8.52 2.96 -16.39
CA SER A 92 8.91 4.23 -17.01
C SER A 92 9.85 3.94 -18.17
N PRO A 93 9.49 4.27 -19.43
CA PRO A 93 10.46 4.27 -20.52
C PRO A 93 11.56 5.26 -20.13
N ILE A 94 12.80 4.80 -20.06
CA ILE A 94 13.94 5.71 -19.91
C ILE A 94 13.85 6.65 -21.13
N PRO A 95 13.64 7.96 -20.96
CA PRO A 95 13.76 8.87 -22.07
C PRO A 95 15.24 8.89 -22.45
N ILE A 96 15.61 8.12 -23.49
CA ILE A 96 16.92 8.29 -24.10
C ILE A 96 16.94 9.70 -24.65
N SER A 97 17.77 10.55 -24.06
CA SER A 97 17.93 11.91 -24.54
C SER A 97 18.55 11.83 -25.93
N ALA A 98 18.01 12.59 -26.89
CA ALA A 98 18.56 12.62 -28.24
C ALA A 98 20.01 13.19 -28.29
N ASP A 99 20.53 13.72 -27.18
CA ASP A 99 21.91 14.20 -27.03
C ASP A 99 22.92 13.04 -26.92
N ASP A 100 22.50 11.84 -26.51
CA ASP A 100 23.40 10.69 -26.33
C ASP A 100 23.77 9.98 -27.67
N MET A 101 23.26 10.48 -28.80
CA MET A 101 23.43 9.87 -30.14
C MET A 101 24.43 10.62 -31.03
N VAL A 102 25.12 11.65 -30.52
CA VAL A 102 25.96 12.56 -31.34
C VAL A 102 27.47 12.43 -31.09
N GLU A 103 27.92 11.64 -30.11
CA GLU A 103 29.36 11.42 -29.86
C GLU A 103 29.79 9.97 -30.11
N GLU A 104 29.83 9.56 -31.38
CA GLU A 104 30.72 8.47 -31.80
C GLU A 104 31.43 8.93 -33.09
N TYR A 105 32.62 9.51 -32.91
CA TYR A 105 33.57 9.88 -33.97
C TYR A 105 34.37 8.66 -34.44
#